data_AF-A0A8H7RA72-F1
#
_entry.id   AF-A0A8H7RA72-F1
#
_cell.length_a   1.000
_cell.length_b   1.000
_cell.length_c   1.000
_cell.angle_alpha   90.00
_cell.angle_beta   90.00
_cell.angle_gamma   90.00
#
_symmetry.space_group_name_H-M   'P 1'
#
loop_
_entity.id
_entity.type
_entity.pdbx_description
1 polymer ?
#
loop_
_entity_poly.entity_id
_entity_poly.type
_entity_poly.pdbx_seq_one_letter_code
_entity_poly.pdbx_strand_id
1 'polypeptide(L)'
;MLHRRLFSTSTKTAADYYKVTLKRSAIGLPQDIRAASKTLGLVRLHQTSYKPVNASNAGLILKLKELVKVEIVDHIPTTEELKAAKPSRGYTVVGRKL
;
A
#
# COMPACT_ATOMS: atom_id res chain seq x y z
N MET A 1 20.00 39.77 7.19
CA MET A 1 19.13 39.16 8.22
C MET A 1 18.64 37.81 7.71
N LEU A 2 18.90 36.75 8.47
CA LEU A 2 18.76 35.33 8.09
C LEU A 2 17.30 34.91 7.86
N HIS A 3 17.01 34.36 6.68
CA HIS A 3 15.76 33.63 6.42
C HIS A 3 15.86 32.25 7.08
N ARG A 4 15.37 32.15 8.32
CA ARG A 4 15.25 30.90 9.08
C ARG A 4 14.28 29.96 8.36
N ARG A 5 14.79 29.01 7.58
CA ARG A 5 14.01 27.89 7.03
C ARG A 5 13.47 27.06 8.19
N LEU A 6 12.18 27.21 8.49
CA LEU A 6 11.43 26.35 9.40
C LEU A 6 11.09 25.04 8.67
N PHE A 7 12.07 24.17 8.48
CA PHE A 7 11.77 22.76 8.19
C PHE A 7 11.75 22.02 9.52
N SER A 8 10.55 21.75 10.03
CA SER A 8 10.33 20.83 11.14
C SER A 8 10.66 19.42 10.64
N THR A 9 11.85 18.92 10.95
CA THR A 9 12.18 17.50 10.85
C THR A 9 11.56 16.77 12.03
N SER A 10 10.26 16.48 11.96
CA SER A 10 9.62 15.58 12.90
C SER A 10 10.07 14.15 12.63
N THR A 11 11.09 13.69 13.35
CA THR A 11 11.50 12.29 13.43
C THR A 11 10.47 11.50 14.22
N LYS A 12 9.46 10.94 13.53
CA LYS A 12 8.61 9.90 14.11
C LYS A 12 8.61 8.68 13.18
N THR A 13 9.65 7.86 13.33
CA THR A 13 9.76 6.52 12.74
C THR A 13 8.94 5.55 13.59
N ALA A 14 7.62 5.71 13.61
CA ALA A 14 6.73 4.74 14.26
C ALA A 14 6.12 3.75 13.25
N ALA A 15 6.33 4.00 11.96
CA ALA A 15 5.71 3.21 10.93
C ALA A 15 6.74 2.42 10.15
N ASP A 16 6.54 1.11 10.14
CA ASP A 16 7.50 0.15 9.60
C ASP A 16 7.23 -0.17 8.13
N TYR A 17 6.00 0.08 7.63
CA TYR A 17 5.60 -0.35 6.29
C TYR A 17 4.89 0.73 5.46
N TYR A 18 5.19 0.73 4.16
CA TYR A 18 4.36 1.31 3.12
C TYR A 18 3.27 0.32 2.71
N LYS A 19 2.02 0.74 2.88
CA LYS A 19 0.85 0.11 2.25
C LYS A 19 0.63 0.77 0.89
N VAL A 20 1.05 0.07 -0.17
CA VAL A 20 0.99 0.56 -1.54
C VAL A 20 -0.18 -0.12 -2.26
N THR A 21 -1.14 0.66 -2.73
CA THR A 21 -2.29 0.17 -3.50
C THR A 21 -2.25 0.71 -4.92
N LEU A 22 -2.33 -0.17 -5.92
CA LEU A 22 -2.42 0.25 -7.31
C LEU A 22 -3.82 0.80 -7.61
N LYS A 23 -3.92 2.06 -8.04
CA LYS A 23 -5.18 2.74 -8.38
C LYS A 23 -5.40 2.89 -9.88
N ARG A 24 -4.33 2.97 -10.67
CA ARG A 24 -4.37 3.08 -12.13
C ARG A 24 -3.54 1.97 -12.78
N SER A 25 -3.95 1.54 -13.97
CA SER A 25 -3.29 0.44 -14.67
C SER A 25 -1.96 0.90 -15.29
N ALA A 26 -0.97 0.01 -15.33
CA ALA A 26 0.30 0.24 -16.02
C ALA A 26 0.28 -0.16 -17.51
N ILE A 27 -0.90 -0.53 -18.04
CA ILE A 27 -1.07 -0.84 -19.47
C ILE A 27 -0.73 0.39 -20.32
N GLY A 28 -0.01 0.17 -21.43
CA GLY A 28 0.40 1.25 -22.33
C GLY A 28 1.54 2.14 -21.80
N LEU A 29 1.99 1.96 -20.55
CA LEU A 29 3.12 2.71 -20.00
C LEU A 29 4.46 2.07 -20.36
N PRO A 30 5.58 2.81 -20.32
CA PRO A 30 6.93 2.27 -20.56
C PRO A 30 7.28 1.00 -19.75
N GLN A 31 8.17 0.16 -20.29
CA GLN A 31 8.52 -1.14 -19.69
C GLN A 31 9.12 -1.03 -18.30
N ASP A 32 9.86 0.02 -18.03
CA ASP A 32 10.49 0.30 -16.76
C ASP A 32 9.48 0.64 -15.64
N ILE A 33 8.39 1.33 -15.96
CA ILE A 33 7.25 1.57 -15.06
C ILE A 33 6.53 0.26 -14.77
N ARG A 34 6.27 -0.55 -15.81
CA ARG A 34 5.66 -1.89 -15.66
C ARG A 34 6.53 -2.81 -14.79
N ALA A 35 7.85 -2.78 -14.99
CA ALA A 35 8.81 -3.52 -14.20
C ALA A 35 8.80 -3.07 -12.73
N ALA A 36 8.83 -1.76 -12.46
CA ALA A 36 8.75 -1.22 -11.10
C ALA A 36 7.47 -1.64 -10.37
N SER A 37 6.32 -1.62 -11.06
CA SER A 37 5.05 -2.12 -10.50
C SER A 37 5.14 -3.60 -10.12
N LYS A 38 5.72 -4.43 -11.01
CA LYS A 38 5.91 -5.86 -10.77
C LYS A 38 6.88 -6.13 -9.62
N THR A 39 7.96 -5.36 -9.49
CA THR A 39 8.92 -5.45 -8.38
C THR A 39 8.25 -5.12 -7.03
N LEU A 40 7.34 -4.16 -7.01
CA LEU A 40 6.52 -3.88 -5.83
C LEU A 40 5.42 -4.94 -5.59
N GLY A 41 5.25 -5.93 -6.45
CA GLY A 41 4.25 -6.98 -6.34
C GLY A 41 2.84 -6.54 -6.75
N LEU A 42 2.73 -5.45 -7.50
CA LEU A 42 1.47 -4.88 -7.98
C LEU A 42 1.23 -5.34 -9.42
N VAL A 43 0.33 -6.30 -9.58
CA VAL A 43 0.00 -6.91 -10.88
C VAL A 43 -1.43 -6.55 -11.31
N ARG A 44 -2.37 -6.52 -10.36
CA ARG A 44 -3.79 -6.23 -10.63
C ARG A 44 -4.20 -4.88 -10.05
N LEU A 45 -5.23 -4.27 -10.66
CA LEU A 45 -5.85 -3.07 -10.12
C LEU A 45 -6.39 -3.31 -8.71
N HIS A 46 -6.27 -2.30 -7.85
CA HIS A 46 -6.68 -2.31 -6.44
C HIS A 46 -5.98 -3.34 -5.55
N GLN A 47 -4.97 -4.04 -6.08
CA GLN A 47 -4.10 -4.87 -5.28
C GLN A 47 -3.28 -3.99 -4.34
N THR A 48 -3.14 -4.45 -3.09
CA THR A 48 -2.32 -3.80 -2.07
C THR A 48 -1.12 -4.68 -1.74
N SER A 49 0.06 -4.07 -1.67
CA SER A 49 1.28 -4.71 -1.21
C SER A 49 1.87 -3.93 -0.04
N TYR A 50 2.41 -4.64 0.94
CA TYR A 50 3.09 -4.05 2.08
C TYR A 50 4.60 -4.19 1.89
N LYS A 51 5.33 -3.08 2.01
CA LYS A 51 6.78 -3.03 1.83
C LYS A 51 7.42 -2.31 3.00
N PRO A 52 8.56 -2.78 3.52
CA PRO A 52 9.24 -2.10 4.61
C PRO A 52 9.67 -0.69 4.17
N VAL A 53 9.66 0.25 5.12
CA VAL A 53 10.11 1.61 4.89
C VAL A 53 11.63 1.62 4.69
N ASN A 54 12.06 1.77 3.44
CA ASN A 54 13.46 1.95 3.07
C ASN A 54 13.58 2.79 1.79
N ALA A 55 14.79 3.31 1.53
CA ALA A 55 15.05 4.22 0.42
C ALA A 55 14.77 3.59 -0.96
N SER A 56 15.11 2.31 -1.14
CA SER A 56 14.89 1.60 -2.41
C SER A 56 13.41 1.48 -2.76
N ASN A 57 12.58 1.10 -1.78
CA ASN A 57 11.13 1.04 -1.93
C ASN A 57 10.53 2.43 -2.17
N ALA A 58 11.02 3.45 -1.46
CA ALA A 58 10.59 4.83 -1.67
C ALA A 58 10.89 5.32 -3.09
N GLY A 59 12.06 4.99 -3.65
CA GLY A 59 12.41 5.33 -5.03
C GLY A 59 11.50 4.66 -6.07
N LEU A 60 11.18 3.38 -5.88
CA LEU A 60 10.21 2.67 -6.73
C LEU A 60 8.81 3.29 -6.64
N ILE A 61 8.38 3.64 -5.43
CA ILE A 61 7.09 4.29 -5.18
C ILE A 61 7.03 5.66 -5.87
N LEU A 62 8.09 6.48 -5.74
CA LEU A 62 8.17 7.79 -6.38
C LEU A 62 8.07 7.70 -7.90
N LYS A 63 8.67 6.66 -8.49
CA LYS A 63 8.57 6.37 -9.91
C LYS A 63 7.12 6.04 -10.34
N LEU A 64 6.31 5.47 -9.44
CA LEU A 64 4.91 5.09 -9.70
C LEU A 64 3.87 6.04 -9.09
N LYS A 65 4.27 7.22 -8.58
CA LYS A 65 3.43 8.12 -7.75
C LYS A 65 2.07 8.49 -8.35
N GLU A 66 1.94 8.44 -9.67
CA GLU A 66 0.70 8.75 -10.39
C GLU A 66 -0.28 7.56 -10.44
N LEU A 67 0.23 6.34 -10.26
CA LEU A 67 -0.53 5.09 -10.35
C LEU A 67 -0.94 4.53 -8.99
N VAL A 68 -0.20 4.85 -7.94
CA VAL A 68 -0.36 4.23 -6.62
C VAL A 68 -0.91 5.19 -5.57
N LYS A 69 -1.70 4.66 -4.65
CA LYS A 69 -1.99 5.29 -3.37
C LYS A 69 -1.07 4.68 -2.32
N VAL A 70 -0.41 5.52 -1.52
CA VAL A 70 0.52 5.07 -0.47
C VAL A 70 -0.03 5.54 0.86
N GLU A 71 -0.12 4.61 1.80
CA GLU A 71 -0.43 4.85 3.20
C GLU A 71 0.76 4.33 4.03
N ILE A 72 1.09 5.02 5.10
CA ILE A 72 2.12 4.60 6.05
C ILE A 72 1.42 3.85 7.18
N VAL A 73 1.86 2.64 7.50
CA VAL A 73 1.25 1.76 8.50
C VAL A 73 2.30 1.15 9.42
N ASP A 74 1.91 0.90 10.67
CA ASP A 74 2.80 0.38 11.70
C ASP A 74 3.06 -1.12 11.52
N HIS A 75 2.06 -1.89 11.10
CA HIS A 75 2.19 -3.33 10.87
C HIS A 75 1.44 -3.84 9.63
N ILE A 76 1.82 -5.03 9.19
CA ILE A 76 1.10 -5.77 8.15
C ILE A 76 -0.12 -6.45 8.80
N PRO A 77 -1.33 -6.28 8.25
CA PRO A 77 -2.53 -6.84 8.87
C PRO A 77 -2.48 -8.36 8.90
N THR A 78 -2.84 -8.92 10.04
CA THR A 78 -2.91 -10.36 10.24
C THR A 78 -4.17 -10.95 9.62
N THR A 79 -4.17 -12.27 9.37
CA THR A 79 -5.34 -12.97 8.83
C THR A 79 -6.59 -12.81 9.68
N GLU A 80 -6.44 -12.63 10.99
CA GLU A 80 -7.54 -12.44 11.94
C GLU A 80 -8.14 -11.04 11.83
N GLU A 81 -7.31 -10.00 11.80
CA GLU A 81 -7.74 -8.62 11.58
C GLU A 81 -8.46 -8.46 10.24
N LEU A 82 -7.95 -9.12 9.18
CA LEU A 82 -8.60 -9.14 7.86
C LEU A 82 -9.97 -9.85 7.87
N LYS A 83 -10.15 -10.86 8.73
CA LYS A 83 -11.44 -11.52 8.91
C LYS A 83 -12.40 -10.64 9.71
N ALA A 84 -11.91 -9.98 10.77
CA ALA A 84 -12.70 -9.08 11.62
C ALA A 84 -13.17 -7.83 10.86
N ALA A 85 -12.39 -7.34 9.90
CA ALA A 85 -12.77 -6.22 9.04
C ALA A 85 -13.90 -6.56 8.05
N LYS A 86 -14.26 -7.85 7.87
CA LYS A 86 -15.35 -8.22 6.98
C LYS A 86 -16.69 -7.90 7.64
N PRO A 87 -17.65 -7.35 6.90
CA PRO A 87 -18.98 -7.13 7.42
C PRO A 87 -19.64 -8.46 7.86
N SER A 88 -20.48 -8.39 8.88
CA SER A 88 -21.25 -9.52 9.36
C SER A 88 -22.16 -10.08 8.26
N ARG A 89 -22.34 -11.40 8.23
CA ARG A 89 -23.27 -12.04 7.29
C ARG A 89 -24.70 -11.65 7.67
N GLY A 90 -25.49 -11.22 6.69
CA GLY A 90 -26.91 -10.86 6.89
C GLY A 90 -27.87 -12.06 6.95
N TYR A 91 -27.35 -13.28 7.13
CA TYR A 91 -28.15 -14.50 7.22
C TYR A 91 -27.47 -15.51 8.14
N THR A 92 -28.26 -16.44 8.66
CA THR A 92 -27.80 -17.63 9.39
C THR A 92 -28.24 -18.89 8.64
N VAL A 93 -27.38 -19.90 8.60
CA VAL A 93 -27.71 -21.17 7.93
C VAL A 93 -28.48 -22.04 8.94
N VAL A 94 -29.77 -22.26 8.68
CA VAL A 94 -30.68 -23.00 9.59
C VAL A 94 -30.54 -24.53 9.45
N GLY A 95 -30.13 -25.02 8.28
CA GLY A 95 -29.90 -26.44 8.04
C GLY A 95 -29.35 -26.71 6.65
N ARG A 96 -28.71 -27.87 6.44
CA ARG A 96 -28.22 -28.32 5.14
C ARG A 96 -29.04 -29.53 4.71
N LYS A 97 -29.73 -29.42 3.57
CA LYS A 97 -30.41 -30.57 2.98
C LYS A 97 -29.32 -31.45 2.33
N LEU A 98 -29.22 -32.71 2.77
CA LEU A 98 -28.40 -33.75 2.13
C LEU A 98 -29.04 -34.16 0.81
#